data_AF-A0A9R1N5H5-F1
#
_entry.id   AF-A0A9R1N5H5-F1
#
_cell.length_a   1.000
_cell.length_b   1.000
_cell.length_c   1.000
_cell.angle_alpha   90.00
_cell.angle_beta   90.00
_cell.angle_gamma   90.00
#
_symmetry.space_group_name_H-M   'P 1'
#
loop_
_entity.id
_entity.type
_entity.pdbx_description
1 polymer ?
#
loop_
_entity_poly.entity_id
_entity_poly.type
_entity_poly.pdbx_seq_one_letter_code
_entity_poly.pdbx_strand_id
1 'polypeptide(L)'
;MRAPRRPMAVVLSWVRRQPPKVKAFLAVVAGMTALVFIRFIVHDHDNLFVAAEAAHALGIAVLIYKLTKEKTCAGLSLKSQDLTALFLAVRLYCSFVMEYDIHTILDSATLVATLFVIYMIRFRLRSTYMLDKDNFALYYVVVPCCVLAFIAHPSTSHVMINRICWAFCVYLEAVSVLPQLRLMQNTKIVEPFTAHYVFALGVARFLSCAHWVLQISATTM
;
A
#
# COMPACT_ATOMS: atom_id res chain seq x y z
N MET A 1 12.23 -11.62 44.61
CA MET A 1 13.00 -11.49 43.34
C MET A 1 12.12 -10.76 42.32
N ARG A 2 12.48 -9.53 41.91
CA ARG A 2 11.74 -8.79 40.87
C ARG A 2 12.14 -9.33 39.50
N ALA A 3 11.18 -9.78 38.70
CA ALA A 3 11.42 -10.24 37.33
C ALA A 3 12.11 -9.15 36.50
N PRO A 4 13.11 -9.49 35.65
CA PRO A 4 13.79 -8.50 34.82
C PRO A 4 12.79 -7.86 33.86
N ARG A 5 12.64 -6.54 33.93
CA ARG A 5 11.80 -5.79 32.99
C ARG A 5 12.39 -5.96 31.60
N ARG A 6 11.67 -6.67 30.71
CA ARG A 6 12.08 -6.83 29.32
C ARG A 6 12.23 -5.44 28.69
N PRO A 7 13.42 -5.03 28.22
CA PRO A 7 13.65 -3.67 27.72
C PRO A 7 12.68 -3.30 26.58
N MET A 8 12.34 -4.26 25.72
CA MET A 8 11.33 -4.09 24.67
C MET A 8 9.94 -3.74 25.23
N ALA A 9 9.52 -4.35 26.35
CA ALA A 9 8.23 -4.07 26.96
C ALA A 9 8.17 -2.64 27.56
N VAL A 10 9.29 -2.16 28.09
CA VAL A 10 9.41 -0.78 28.60
C VAL A 10 9.27 0.22 27.46
N VAL A 11 10.01 0.03 26.37
CA VAL A 11 9.93 0.89 25.18
C VAL A 11 8.53 0.90 24.59
N LEU A 12 7.91 -0.28 24.40
CA LEU A 12 6.56 -0.38 23.84
C LEU A 12 5.53 0.34 24.72
N SER A 13 5.66 0.21 26.04
CA SER A 13 4.77 0.88 27.00
C SER A 13 4.91 2.41 26.97
N TRP A 14 6.14 2.90 26.79
CA TRP A 14 6.42 4.33 26.67
C TRP A 14 5.85 4.90 25.37
N VAL A 15 6.06 4.23 24.23
CA VAL A 15 5.53 4.66 22.92
C VAL A 15 4.00 4.76 22.96
N ARG A 16 3.33 3.78 23.60
CA ARG A 16 1.85 3.81 23.73
C ARG A 16 1.34 5.05 24.47
N ARG A 17 2.10 5.57 25.44
CA ARG A 17 1.74 6.76 26.25
C ARG A 17 2.01 8.09 25.56
N GLN A 18 2.74 8.10 24.45
CA GLN A 18 3.08 9.35 23.76
C GLN A 18 1.86 10.01 23.08
N PRO A 19 1.84 11.35 22.97
CA PRO A 19 0.80 12.07 22.25
C PRO A 19 0.86 11.76 20.75
N PRO A 20 -0.26 11.95 20.00
CA PRO A 20 -0.33 11.62 18.57
C PRO A 20 0.77 12.26 17.72
N LYS A 21 1.14 13.51 18.04
CA LYS A 21 2.23 14.25 17.36
C LYS A 21 3.59 13.56 17.51
N VAL A 22 3.91 13.09 18.72
CA VAL A 22 5.17 12.38 18.99
C VAL A 22 5.15 11.00 18.33
N LYS A 23 4.00 10.30 18.33
CA LYS A 23 3.87 9.03 17.59
C LYS A 23 4.08 9.22 16.09
N ALA A 24 3.51 10.27 15.50
CA ALA A 24 3.73 10.60 14.10
C ALA A 24 5.20 10.93 13.83
N PHE A 25 5.83 11.75 14.67
CA PHE A 25 7.26 12.06 14.56
C PHE A 25 8.14 10.81 14.64
N LEU A 26 7.91 9.94 15.63
CA LEU A 26 8.64 8.68 15.78
C LEU A 26 8.45 7.75 14.57
N ALA A 27 7.23 7.69 14.01
CA ALA A 27 6.95 6.92 12.80
C ALA A 27 7.71 7.46 11.59
N VAL A 28 7.76 8.79 11.42
CA VAL A 28 8.54 9.44 10.35
C VAL A 28 10.03 9.15 10.51
N VAL A 29 10.59 9.32 11.71
CA VAL A 29 12.02 9.04 11.98
C VAL A 29 12.34 7.57 11.73
N ALA A 30 11.48 6.65 12.17
CA ALA A 30 11.65 5.22 11.91
C ALA A 30 11.60 4.90 10.41
N GLY A 31 10.66 5.49 9.67
CA GLY A 31 10.56 5.36 8.22
C GLY A 31 11.79 5.88 7.50
N MET A 32 12.27 7.07 7.84
CA MET A 32 13.50 7.66 7.26
C MET A 32 14.73 6.80 7.57
N THR A 33 14.83 6.28 8.80
CA THR A 33 15.93 5.38 9.20
C THR A 33 15.89 4.09 8.40
N ALA A 34 14.70 3.51 8.20
CA ALA A 34 14.52 2.33 7.37
C ALA A 34 14.89 2.60 5.91
N LEU A 35 14.53 3.75 5.33
CA LEU A 35 14.92 4.13 3.97
C LEU A 35 16.44 4.23 3.81
N VAL A 36 17.11 4.90 4.75
CA VAL A 36 18.59 5.01 4.75
C VAL A 36 19.22 3.63 4.87
N PHE A 37 18.72 2.79 5.76
CA PHE A 37 19.22 1.43 5.95
C PHE A 37 19.03 0.57 4.69
N ILE A 38 17.86 0.63 4.04
CA ILE A 38 17.58 -0.07 2.77
C ILE A 38 18.56 0.40 1.68
N ARG A 39 18.83 1.71 1.59
CA ARG A 39 19.82 2.26 0.63
C ARG A 39 21.21 1.65 0.78
N PHE A 40 21.64 1.38 2.02
CA PHE A 40 22.95 0.79 2.29
C PHE A 40 23.02 -0.71 1.99
N ILE A 41 21.90 -1.42 2.03
CA ILE A 41 21.85 -2.88 1.88
C ILE A 41 21.51 -3.30 0.46
N VAL A 42 20.54 -2.64 -0.16
CA VAL A 42 20.06 -3.00 -1.48
C VAL A 42 20.82 -2.18 -2.51
N HIS A 43 21.84 -2.80 -3.11
CA HIS A 43 22.56 -2.19 -4.23
C HIS A 43 21.76 -2.24 -5.54
N ASP A 44 20.95 -3.29 -5.72
CA ASP A 44 20.18 -3.53 -6.94
C ASP A 44 18.68 -3.32 -6.67
N HIS A 45 18.18 -2.17 -7.12
CA HIS A 45 16.87 -1.65 -6.75
C HIS A 45 15.73 -2.44 -7.40
N ASP A 46 15.99 -3.14 -8.50
CA ASP A 46 14.97 -3.93 -9.22
C ASP A 46 14.48 -5.12 -8.40
N ASN A 47 15.34 -5.67 -7.53
CA ASN A 47 14.96 -6.73 -6.59
C ASN A 47 13.94 -6.26 -5.54
N LEU A 48 13.95 -4.97 -5.15
CA LEU A 48 12.94 -4.41 -4.24
C LEU A 48 11.58 -4.32 -4.90
N PHE A 49 11.55 -3.94 -6.18
CA PHE A 49 10.30 -3.84 -6.93
C PHE A 49 9.66 -5.22 -7.12
N VAL A 50 10.44 -6.21 -7.57
CA VAL A 50 9.95 -7.59 -7.72
C VAL A 50 9.49 -8.16 -6.38
N ALA A 51 10.21 -7.91 -5.28
CA ALA A 51 9.80 -8.35 -3.96
C ALA A 51 8.50 -7.67 -3.49
N ALA A 52 8.31 -6.38 -3.77
CA ALA A 52 7.11 -5.66 -3.41
C ALA A 52 5.88 -6.17 -4.18
N GLU A 53 6.01 -6.39 -5.49
CA GLU A 53 4.94 -6.94 -6.33
C GLU A 53 4.62 -8.39 -5.96
N ALA A 54 5.63 -9.23 -5.70
CA ALA A 54 5.42 -10.60 -5.23
C ALA A 54 4.70 -10.64 -3.86
N ALA A 55 5.09 -9.77 -2.92
CA ALA A 55 4.42 -9.63 -1.63
C ALA A 55 2.96 -9.16 -1.79
N HIS A 56 2.71 -8.26 -2.73
CA HIS A 56 1.37 -7.80 -3.04
C HIS A 56 0.50 -8.93 -3.64
N ALA A 57 1.01 -9.66 -4.64
CA ALA A 57 0.32 -10.79 -5.24
C ALA A 57 -0.02 -11.88 -4.20
N LEU A 58 0.93 -12.21 -3.31
CA LEU A 58 0.70 -13.13 -2.20
C LEU A 58 -0.38 -12.61 -1.24
N GLY A 59 -0.34 -11.32 -0.90
CA GLY A 59 -1.33 -10.68 -0.04
C GLY A 59 -2.75 -10.77 -0.62
N ILE A 60 -2.91 -10.54 -1.92
CA ILE A 60 -4.20 -10.70 -2.61
C ILE A 60 -4.63 -12.17 -2.66
N ALA A 61 -3.72 -13.12 -2.92
CA ALA A 61 -4.05 -14.54 -2.93
C ALA A 61 -4.58 -15.01 -1.55
N VAL A 62 -3.94 -14.57 -0.47
CA VAL A 62 -4.39 -14.80 0.92
C VAL A 62 -5.76 -14.17 1.18
N LEU A 63 -6.01 -12.97 0.66
CA LEU A 63 -7.31 -12.32 0.76
C LEU A 63 -8.40 -13.11 0.02
N ILE A 64 -8.13 -13.56 -1.19
CA ILE A 64 -9.05 -14.40 -1.99
C ILE A 64 -9.37 -15.69 -1.25
N TYR A 65 -8.37 -16.34 -0.67
CA TYR A 65 -8.56 -17.53 0.16
C TYR A 65 -9.53 -17.24 1.31
N LYS A 66 -9.32 -16.14 2.05
CA LYS A 66 -10.21 -15.70 3.14
C LYS A 66 -11.65 -15.53 2.67
N LEU A 67 -11.87 -14.72 1.64
CA LEU A 67 -13.21 -14.44 1.11
C LEU A 67 -13.91 -15.72 0.62
N THR A 68 -13.14 -16.66 0.09
CA THR A 68 -13.68 -17.91 -0.47
C THR A 68 -14.00 -18.93 0.61
N LYS A 69 -13.17 -19.05 1.66
CA LYS A 69 -13.31 -20.05 2.72
C LYS A 69 -14.16 -19.58 3.89
N GLU A 70 -13.91 -18.38 4.38
CA GLU A 70 -14.62 -17.82 5.55
C GLU A 70 -15.94 -17.14 5.18
N LYS A 71 -16.17 -16.89 3.88
CA LYS A 71 -17.41 -16.29 3.36
C LYS A 71 -17.77 -14.97 4.05
N THR A 72 -16.77 -14.17 4.39
CA THR A 72 -16.95 -12.86 5.03
C THR A 72 -15.94 -11.85 4.50
N CYS A 73 -16.38 -10.61 4.29
CA CYS A 73 -15.52 -9.47 4.01
C CYS A 73 -15.47 -8.46 5.17
N ALA A 74 -15.89 -8.88 6.37
CA ALA A 74 -15.79 -8.06 7.58
C ALA A 74 -14.33 -7.62 7.81
N GLY A 75 -14.15 -6.34 8.11
CA GLY A 75 -12.81 -5.74 8.32
C GLY A 75 -12.06 -5.37 7.04
N LEU A 76 -12.64 -5.54 5.84
CA LEU A 76 -12.04 -5.14 4.56
C LEU A 76 -12.69 -3.86 4.01
N SER A 77 -11.87 -2.91 3.59
CA SER A 77 -12.28 -1.66 2.94
C SER A 77 -12.40 -1.88 1.45
N LEU A 78 -13.61 -1.72 0.91
CA LEU A 78 -13.85 -1.73 -0.52
C LEU A 78 -13.14 -0.55 -1.18
N LYS A 79 -13.09 0.59 -0.49
CA LYS A 79 -12.44 1.82 -0.98
C LYS A 79 -10.95 1.64 -1.23
N SER A 80 -10.25 0.90 -0.38
CA SER A 80 -8.82 0.58 -0.61
C SER A 80 -8.63 -0.34 -1.81
N GLN A 81 -9.56 -1.28 -2.05
CA GLN A 81 -9.53 -2.15 -3.23
C GLN A 81 -9.84 -1.37 -4.51
N ASP A 82 -10.80 -0.44 -4.48
CA ASP A 82 -11.11 0.45 -5.61
C ASP A 82 -9.91 1.33 -5.97
N LEU A 83 -9.20 1.90 -4.98
CA LEU A 83 -7.95 2.63 -5.20
C LEU A 83 -6.86 1.72 -5.79
N THR A 84 -6.79 0.46 -5.32
CA THR A 84 -5.82 -0.51 -5.82
C THR A 84 -6.05 -0.86 -7.27
N ALA A 85 -7.30 -1.11 -7.65
CA ALA A 85 -7.69 -1.34 -9.04
C ALA A 85 -7.41 -0.11 -9.92
N LEU A 86 -7.66 1.11 -9.41
CA LEU A 86 -7.41 2.34 -10.15
C LEU A 86 -5.92 2.54 -10.48
N PHE A 87 -5.02 2.42 -9.50
CA PHE A 87 -3.60 2.60 -9.80
C PHE A 87 -3.05 1.47 -10.67
N LEU A 88 -3.48 0.22 -10.47
CA LEU A 88 -3.06 -0.91 -11.30
C LEU A 88 -3.53 -0.74 -12.74
N ALA A 89 -4.75 -0.24 -12.97
CA ALA A 89 -5.23 0.04 -14.32
C ALA A 89 -4.39 1.13 -15.01
N VAL A 90 -4.05 2.21 -14.30
CA VAL A 90 -3.18 3.27 -14.86
C VAL A 90 -1.76 2.77 -15.08
N ARG A 91 -1.21 1.97 -14.15
CA ARG A 91 0.11 1.35 -14.29
C ARG A 91 0.16 0.43 -15.51
N LEU A 92 -0.85 -0.41 -15.69
CA LEU A 92 -0.94 -1.32 -16.83
C LEU A 92 -1.01 -0.55 -18.15
N TYR A 93 -1.78 0.55 -18.21
CA TYR A 93 -1.77 1.46 -19.34
C TYR A 93 -0.38 2.04 -19.61
N CYS A 94 0.30 2.55 -18.57
CA CYS A 94 1.67 3.07 -18.71
C CYS A 94 2.64 2.00 -19.19
N SER A 95 2.53 0.77 -18.69
CA SER A 95 3.36 -0.36 -19.16
C SER A 95 3.15 -0.59 -20.66
N PHE A 96 1.91 -0.76 -21.11
CA PHE A 96 1.64 -0.99 -22.55
C PHE A 96 2.17 0.12 -23.47
N VAL A 97 2.18 1.37 -23.01
CA VAL A 97 2.57 2.54 -23.81
C VAL A 97 4.06 2.89 -23.68
N MET A 98 4.70 2.57 -22.55
CA MET A 98 6.09 2.95 -22.27
C MET A 98 7.04 1.74 -22.35
N GLU A 99 6.67 0.60 -21.77
CA GLU A 99 7.54 -0.57 -21.60
C GLU A 99 6.74 -1.90 -21.60
N TYR A 100 6.96 -2.71 -22.64
CA TYR A 100 6.30 -4.01 -22.81
C TYR A 100 7.10 -5.13 -22.12
N ASP A 101 7.11 -5.14 -20.78
CA ASP A 101 7.92 -6.08 -20.00
C ASP A 101 7.08 -7.09 -19.18
N ILE A 102 7.74 -8.09 -18.58
CA ILE A 102 7.17 -9.13 -17.71
C ILE A 102 6.35 -8.55 -16.54
N HIS A 103 6.64 -7.31 -16.14
CA HIS A 103 5.87 -6.55 -15.16
C HIS A 103 4.40 -6.36 -15.59
N THR A 104 4.13 -6.20 -16.89
CA THR A 104 2.78 -6.12 -17.46
C THR A 104 1.93 -7.32 -17.07
N ILE A 105 2.52 -8.53 -17.08
CA ILE A 105 1.82 -9.78 -16.78
C ILE A 105 1.48 -9.82 -15.28
N LEU A 106 2.43 -9.43 -14.43
CA LEU A 106 2.23 -9.43 -12.98
C LEU A 106 1.19 -8.40 -12.54
N ASP A 107 1.24 -7.20 -13.10
CA ASP A 107 0.24 -6.15 -12.87
C ASP A 107 -1.15 -6.59 -13.37
N SER A 108 -1.21 -7.22 -14.54
CA SER A 108 -2.47 -7.76 -15.09
C SER A 108 -3.08 -8.81 -14.17
N ALA A 109 -2.28 -9.79 -13.72
CA ALA A 109 -2.74 -10.82 -12.80
C ALA A 109 -3.24 -10.23 -11.48
N THR A 110 -2.50 -9.26 -10.94
CA THR A 110 -2.86 -8.56 -9.70
C THR A 110 -4.13 -7.73 -9.86
N LEU A 111 -4.33 -7.07 -11.00
CA LEU A 111 -5.56 -6.33 -11.32
C LEU A 111 -6.76 -7.27 -11.40
N VAL A 112 -6.65 -8.38 -12.13
CA VAL A 112 -7.74 -9.38 -12.23
C VAL A 112 -8.13 -9.91 -10.84
N ALA A 113 -7.13 -10.24 -10.02
CA ALA A 113 -7.36 -10.73 -8.66
C ALA A 113 -8.00 -9.65 -7.76
N THR A 114 -7.60 -8.39 -7.90
CA THR A 114 -8.23 -7.24 -7.21
C THR A 114 -9.68 -7.05 -7.64
N LEU A 115 -9.97 -7.12 -8.94
CA LEU A 115 -11.34 -7.02 -9.48
C LEU A 115 -12.22 -8.16 -8.97
N PHE A 116 -11.67 -9.38 -8.84
CA PHE A 116 -12.39 -10.50 -8.23
C PHE A 116 -12.72 -10.24 -6.75
N VAL A 117 -11.78 -9.67 -5.98
CA VAL A 117 -12.03 -9.25 -4.59
C VAL A 117 -13.14 -8.20 -4.53
N ILE A 118 -13.09 -7.18 -5.39
CA ILE A 118 -14.13 -6.15 -5.48
C ILE A 118 -15.49 -6.77 -5.81
N TYR A 119 -15.55 -7.68 -6.78
CA TYR A 119 -16.76 -8.43 -7.13
C TYR A 119 -17.31 -9.21 -5.93
N MET A 120 -16.44 -9.93 -5.22
CA MET A 120 -16.82 -10.69 -4.02
C MET A 120 -17.43 -9.78 -2.96
N ILE A 121 -16.84 -8.63 -2.66
CA ILE A 121 -17.37 -7.67 -1.66
C ILE A 121 -18.71 -7.08 -2.12
N ARG A 122 -18.80 -6.60 -3.37
CA ARG A 122 -19.97 -5.87 -3.87
C ARG A 122 -21.20 -6.75 -4.07
N PHE A 123 -21.01 -8.00 -4.49
CA PHE A 123 -22.11 -8.86 -4.94
C PHE A 123 -22.31 -10.10 -4.07
N ARG A 124 -21.24 -10.81 -3.69
CA ARG A 124 -21.36 -12.11 -3.00
C ARG A 124 -21.40 -11.99 -1.48
N LEU A 125 -20.62 -11.05 -0.92
CA LEU A 125 -20.40 -10.88 0.52
C LEU A 125 -20.92 -9.55 1.06
N ARG A 126 -21.78 -8.87 0.29
CA ARG A 126 -22.31 -7.53 0.59
C ARG A 126 -22.93 -7.42 1.98
N SER A 127 -23.55 -8.48 2.48
CA SER A 127 -24.17 -8.50 3.83
C SER A 127 -23.14 -8.38 4.97
N THR A 128 -21.91 -8.82 4.76
CA THR A 128 -20.82 -8.75 5.75
C THR A 128 -19.95 -7.48 5.61
N TYR A 129 -20.23 -6.66 4.60
CA TYR A 129 -19.47 -5.44 4.33
C TYR A 129 -19.88 -4.32 5.29
N MET A 130 -18.90 -3.73 5.97
CA MET A 130 -19.10 -2.72 7.02
C MET A 130 -19.18 -1.29 6.45
N LEU A 131 -20.23 -1.00 5.68
CA LEU A 131 -20.39 0.29 4.98
C LEU A 131 -20.25 1.51 5.91
N ASP A 132 -20.85 1.46 7.10
CA ASP A 132 -20.81 2.58 8.06
C ASP A 132 -19.40 2.86 8.62
N LYS A 133 -18.52 1.86 8.56
CA LYS A 133 -17.13 1.97 9.01
C LYS A 133 -16.18 2.36 7.88
N ASP A 134 -16.50 2.03 6.62
CA ASP A 134 -15.72 2.40 5.44
C ASP A 134 -16.05 3.83 4.94
N ASN A 135 -15.98 4.82 5.83
CA ASN A 135 -16.40 6.20 5.58
C ASN A 135 -15.28 7.12 5.03
N PHE A 136 -14.13 6.57 4.64
CA PHE A 136 -13.03 7.36 4.09
C PHE A 136 -13.41 7.98 2.73
N ALA A 137 -13.16 9.27 2.50
CA ALA A 137 -13.49 9.89 1.21
C ALA A 137 -12.33 9.78 0.23
N LEU A 138 -12.55 9.16 -0.95
CA LEU A 138 -11.49 8.86 -1.91
C LEU A 138 -10.78 10.10 -2.46
N TYR A 139 -11.49 11.24 -2.54
CA TYR A 139 -10.91 12.49 -3.03
C TYR A 139 -9.75 13.00 -2.16
N TYR A 140 -9.70 12.67 -0.86
CA TYR A 140 -8.56 13.00 0.01
C TYR A 140 -7.25 12.33 -0.42
N VAL A 141 -7.33 11.31 -1.26
CA VAL A 141 -6.18 10.58 -1.78
C VAL A 141 -5.99 10.87 -3.26
N VAL A 142 -7.04 10.75 -4.06
CA VAL A 142 -6.95 10.89 -5.53
C VAL A 142 -6.54 12.32 -5.92
N VAL A 143 -7.15 13.36 -5.32
CA VAL A 143 -6.86 14.76 -5.71
C VAL A 143 -5.42 15.16 -5.38
N PRO A 144 -4.88 14.93 -4.16
CA PRO A 144 -3.47 15.20 -3.89
C PRO A 144 -2.51 14.42 -4.80
N CYS A 145 -2.80 13.16 -5.12
CA CYS A 145 -1.96 12.38 -6.03
C CYS A 145 -1.98 12.96 -7.45
N CYS A 146 -3.14 13.39 -7.95
CA CYS A 146 -3.24 14.08 -9.25
C CYS A 146 -2.42 15.37 -9.25
N VAL A 147 -2.62 16.24 -8.25
CA VAL A 147 -1.91 17.53 -8.14
C VAL A 147 -0.40 17.31 -8.06
N LEU A 148 0.05 16.37 -7.21
CA LEU A 148 1.46 16.02 -7.10
C LEU A 148 2.01 15.49 -8.42
N ALA A 149 1.27 14.65 -9.16
CA ALA A 149 1.70 14.12 -10.45
C ALA A 149 1.87 15.21 -11.52
N PHE A 150 1.07 16.28 -11.48
CA PHE A 150 1.26 17.44 -12.37
C PHE A 150 2.52 18.23 -12.02
N ILE A 151 2.82 18.39 -10.72
CA ILE A 151 3.95 19.21 -10.24
C ILE A 151 5.27 18.42 -10.33
N ALA A 152 5.24 17.16 -9.92
CA ALA A 152 6.38 16.26 -9.77
C ALA A 152 6.12 14.99 -10.59
N HIS A 153 6.79 14.90 -11.72
CA HIS A 153 6.76 13.75 -12.64
C HIS A 153 8.14 13.64 -13.30
N PRO A 154 8.64 12.42 -13.56
CA PRO A 154 10.02 12.21 -13.99
C PRO A 154 10.27 12.79 -15.38
N SER A 155 11.39 13.48 -15.62
CA SER A 155 11.73 14.13 -16.91
C SER A 155 12.30 13.15 -17.95
N THR A 156 11.50 12.17 -18.36
CA THR A 156 11.86 11.17 -19.39
C THR A 156 11.46 11.64 -20.81
N SER A 157 11.90 10.89 -21.84
CA SER A 157 11.59 11.16 -23.26
C SER A 157 10.14 10.86 -23.66
N HIS A 158 9.35 10.26 -22.78
CA HIS A 158 7.96 9.91 -23.07
C HIS A 158 7.04 11.14 -23.11
N VAL A 159 5.88 10.99 -23.77
CA VAL A 159 4.86 12.04 -23.84
C VAL A 159 4.45 12.49 -22.44
N MET A 160 4.26 13.81 -22.27
CA MET A 160 3.90 14.46 -21.00
C MET A 160 2.76 13.74 -20.26
N ILE A 161 1.70 13.36 -20.97
CA ILE A 161 0.53 12.68 -20.39
C ILE A 161 0.94 11.35 -19.76
N ASN A 162 1.77 10.54 -20.42
CA ASN A 162 2.21 9.24 -19.92
C ASN A 162 3.07 9.40 -18.66
N ARG A 163 3.92 10.43 -18.63
CA ARG A 163 4.77 10.76 -17.46
C ARG A 163 3.92 11.14 -16.25
N ILE A 164 2.86 11.93 -16.45
CA ILE A 164 1.92 12.33 -15.40
C ILE A 164 1.09 11.13 -14.94
N CYS A 165 0.56 10.32 -15.86
CA CYS A 165 -0.19 9.11 -15.52
C CYS A 165 0.65 8.13 -14.69
N TRP A 166 1.91 7.95 -15.06
CA TRP A 166 2.84 7.11 -14.33
C TRP A 166 3.12 7.66 -12.92
N ALA A 167 3.40 8.97 -12.80
CA ALA A 167 3.60 9.58 -11.49
C ALA A 167 2.35 9.46 -10.60
N PHE A 168 1.17 9.66 -11.19
CA PHE A 168 -0.11 9.49 -10.52
C PHE A 168 -0.30 8.08 -9.97
N CYS A 169 -0.03 7.03 -10.75
CA CYS A 169 -0.23 5.66 -10.28
C CYS A 169 0.76 5.28 -9.18
N VAL A 170 2.02 5.74 -9.26
CA VAL A 170 3.03 5.55 -8.21
C VAL A 170 2.63 6.24 -6.91
N TYR A 171 2.17 7.50 -6.98
CA TYR A 171 1.70 8.22 -5.79
C TYR A 171 0.46 7.58 -5.20
N LEU A 172 -0.50 7.21 -6.05
CA LEU A 172 -1.74 6.58 -5.61
C LEU A 172 -1.48 5.21 -4.95
N GLU A 173 -0.56 4.41 -5.49
CA GLU A 173 -0.15 3.14 -4.89
C GLU A 173 0.33 3.34 -3.44
N ALA A 174 1.22 4.30 -3.20
CA ALA A 174 1.83 4.52 -1.89
C ALA A 174 0.80 4.83 -0.79
N VAL A 175 -0.32 5.47 -1.13
CA VAL A 175 -1.34 5.91 -0.16
C VAL A 175 -2.67 5.14 -0.25
N SER A 176 -2.80 4.21 -1.19
CA SER A 176 -4.01 3.40 -1.42
C SER A 176 -4.47 2.57 -0.21
N VAL A 177 -3.59 2.32 0.77
CA VAL A 177 -3.88 1.57 2.01
C VAL A 177 -4.63 2.41 3.07
N LEU A 178 -4.68 3.74 2.93
CA LEU A 178 -5.26 4.64 3.95
C LEU A 178 -6.73 4.32 4.31
N PRO A 179 -7.65 4.05 3.35
CA PRO A 179 -9.03 3.69 3.69
C PRO A 179 -9.12 2.43 4.57
N GLN A 180 -8.26 1.43 4.30
CA GLN A 180 -8.18 0.19 5.07
C GLN A 180 -7.75 0.44 6.52
N LEU A 181 -6.72 1.27 6.71
CA LEU A 181 -6.26 1.66 8.05
C LEU A 181 -7.34 2.42 8.82
N ARG A 182 -8.06 3.33 8.14
CA ARG A 182 -9.17 4.08 8.75
C ARG A 182 -10.31 3.17 9.16
N LEU A 183 -10.68 2.19 8.33
CA LEU A 183 -11.70 1.20 8.66
C LEU A 183 -11.30 0.39 9.90
N MET A 184 -10.05 -0.07 9.99
CA MET A 184 -9.56 -0.79 11.17
C MET A 184 -9.63 0.05 12.45
N GLN A 185 -9.31 1.34 12.37
CA GLN A 185 -9.47 2.27 13.48
C GLN A 185 -10.94 2.41 13.91
N ASN A 186 -11.87 2.43 12.94
CA ASN A 186 -13.30 2.58 13.18
C ASN A 186 -13.98 1.31 13.74
N THR A 187 -13.44 0.13 13.43
CA THR A 187 -14.06 -1.18 13.76
C THR A 187 -13.78 -1.62 15.20
N LYS A 188 -12.79 -1.06 15.90
CA LYS A 188 -12.36 -1.35 17.30
C LYS A 188 -11.91 -2.80 17.59
N ILE A 189 -12.49 -3.80 16.93
CA ILE A 189 -12.12 -5.22 17.01
C ILE A 189 -11.71 -5.66 15.61
N VAL A 190 -10.41 -5.80 15.38
CA VAL A 190 -9.89 -6.32 14.12
C VAL A 190 -9.52 -7.78 14.32
N GLU A 191 -10.05 -8.64 13.45
CA GLU A 191 -9.68 -10.04 13.40
C GLU A 191 -8.17 -10.18 13.14
N PRO A 192 -7.45 -11.08 13.88
CA PRO A 192 -6.01 -11.22 13.73
C PRO A 192 -5.58 -11.46 12.29
N PHE A 193 -6.29 -12.30 11.53
CA PHE A 193 -5.97 -12.56 10.13
C PHE A 193 -5.94 -11.29 9.28
N THR A 194 -6.99 -10.47 9.39
CA THR A 194 -7.09 -9.18 8.69
C THR A 194 -5.97 -8.23 9.11
N ALA A 195 -5.60 -8.21 10.39
CA ALA A 195 -4.50 -7.38 10.87
C ALA A 195 -3.13 -7.77 10.26
N HIS A 196 -2.83 -9.07 10.18
CA HIS A 196 -1.58 -9.55 9.55
C HIS A 196 -1.55 -9.25 8.05
N TYR A 197 -2.66 -9.50 7.35
CA TYR A 197 -2.81 -9.14 5.93
C TYR A 197 -2.56 -7.64 5.68
N VAL A 198 -3.24 -6.77 6.42
CA VAL A 198 -3.10 -5.30 6.23
C VAL A 198 -1.69 -4.84 6.61
N PHE A 199 -1.08 -5.45 7.62
CA PHE A 199 0.32 -5.15 7.96
C PHE A 199 1.27 -5.52 6.82
N ALA A 200 1.15 -6.74 6.27
CA ALA A 200 1.97 -7.19 5.15
C ALA A 200 1.75 -6.31 3.90
N LEU A 201 0.49 -5.95 3.61
CA LEU A 201 0.15 -5.02 2.54
C LEU A 201 0.80 -3.65 2.75
N GLY A 202 0.76 -3.11 3.98
CA GLY A 202 1.40 -1.86 4.33
C GLY A 202 2.93 -1.90 4.15
N VAL A 203 3.57 -3.01 4.52
CA VAL A 203 5.00 -3.22 4.27
C VAL A 203 5.31 -3.26 2.78
N ALA A 204 4.53 -3.99 1.98
CA ALA A 204 4.69 -4.03 0.53
C ALA A 204 4.61 -2.62 -0.09
N ARG A 205 3.61 -1.80 0.29
CA ARG A 205 3.48 -0.42 -0.20
C ARG A 205 4.61 0.49 0.26
N PHE A 206 5.11 0.31 1.48
CA PHE A 206 6.29 1.03 1.95
C PHE A 206 7.53 0.67 1.13
N LEU A 207 7.74 -0.61 0.81
CA LEU A 207 8.85 -1.05 -0.04
C LEU A 207 8.74 -0.52 -1.47
N SER A 208 7.54 -0.53 -2.08
CA SER A 208 7.31 0.11 -3.38
C SER A 208 7.68 1.60 -3.34
N CYS A 209 7.21 2.32 -2.31
CA CYS A 209 7.56 3.74 -2.14
C CYS A 209 9.07 3.94 -1.95
N ALA A 210 9.72 3.10 -1.14
CA ALA A 210 11.15 3.14 -0.91
C ALA A 210 11.94 2.94 -2.21
N HIS A 211 11.55 1.96 -3.04
CA HIS A 211 12.16 1.72 -4.35
C HIS A 211 12.17 3.01 -5.20
N TRP A 212 11.02 3.66 -5.35
CA TRP A 212 10.91 4.89 -6.15
C TRP A 212 11.74 6.05 -5.59
N VAL A 213 11.72 6.26 -4.27
CA VAL A 213 12.51 7.31 -3.62
C VAL A 213 14.01 7.08 -3.85
N LEU A 214 14.46 5.83 -3.71
CA LEU A 214 15.85 5.48 -3.91
C LEU A 214 16.27 5.64 -5.37
N GLN A 215 15.44 5.22 -6.32
CA GLN A 215 15.69 5.38 -7.75
C GLN A 215 15.83 6.86 -8.12
N ILE A 216 14.90 7.72 -7.68
CA ILE A 216 14.99 9.18 -7.93
C ILE A 216 16.28 9.76 -7.33
N SER A 217 16.65 9.34 -6.12
CA SER A 217 17.87 9.82 -5.45
C SER A 217 19.16 9.34 -6.12
N ALA A 218 19.13 8.19 -6.79
CA ALA A 218 20.26 7.64 -7.53
C ALA A 218 20.43 8.34 -8.89
N THR A 219 19.34 8.75 -9.55
CA THR A 219 19.40 9.47 -10.84
C THR A 219 19.77 10.95 -10.72
N THR A 220 19.68 11.54 -9.51
CA THR A 220 20.02 12.95 -9.25
C THR A 220 21.44 13.18 -8.72
N MET A 221 22.22 12.11 -8.52
CA MET A 221 23.66 12.15 -8.19
C MET A 221 24.49 11.82 -9.43
#